data_AF-A0A060UPP4-F1
#
_entry.id   AF-A0A060UPP4-F1
#
_cell.length_a   1.000
_cell.length_b   1.000
_cell.length_c   1.000
_cell.angle_alpha   90.00
_cell.angle_beta   90.00
_cell.angle_gamma   90.00
#
_symmetry.space_group_name_H-M   'P 1'
#
loop_
_entity.id
_entity.type
_entity.pdbx_description
1 polymer ?
#
loop_
_entity_poly.entity_id
_entity_poly.type
_entity_poly.pdbx_seq_one_letter_code
_entity_poly.pdbx_strand_id
1 'polypeptide(L)' 'MSGFFMDWDGNLRSVEDPGGGYICDVDLPARYVAVMQGSILAHEATLYKTLTDVEKAGIKAEVVPGSHPWGSKRDGF' A
#
# COMPACT_ATOMS: atom_id res chain seq x y z
N MET A 1 8.89 2.37 10.21
CA MET A 1 8.38 0.99 10.34
C MET A 1 8.28 0.47 8.93
N SER A 2 9.02 -0.56 8.55
CA SER A 2 9.11 -0.99 7.15
C SER A 2 8.07 -2.07 6.81
N GLY A 3 7.53 -2.03 5.60
CA GLY A 3 6.60 -3.02 5.10
C GLY A 3 5.98 -2.59 3.78
N PHE A 4 5.33 -3.54 3.13
CA PHE A 4 4.70 -3.39 1.84
C PHE A 4 3.23 -3.79 1.90
N PHE A 5 2.44 -3.18 1.03
CA PHE A 5 1.04 -3.51 0.84
C PHE A 5 0.66 -3.31 -0.62
N MET A 6 -0.41 -3.96 -1.06
CA MET A 6 -0.97 -3.77 -2.39
C MET A 6 -1.99 -2.65 -2.36
N ASP A 7 -1.86 -1.67 -3.25
CA ASP A 7 -2.92 -0.67 -3.47
C ASP A 7 -4.09 -1.23 -4.29
N TRP A 8 -5.15 -0.44 -4.47
CA TRP A 8 -6.32 -0.85 -5.26
C TRP A 8 -6.04 -0.94 -6.77
N ASP A 9 -4.93 -0.35 -7.25
CA ASP A 9 -4.50 -0.38 -8.64
C ASP A 9 -3.57 -1.57 -8.95
N GLY A 10 -3.22 -2.37 -7.95
CA GLY A 10 -2.32 -3.52 -8.08
C GLY A 10 -0.84 -3.17 -8.05
N ASN A 11 -0.47 -1.98 -7.58
CA ASN A 11 0.92 -1.62 -7.30
C ASN A 11 1.30 -1.99 -5.87
N LEU A 12 2.55 -2.41 -5.71
CA LEU A 12 3.11 -2.62 -4.39
C LEU A 12 3.70 -1.31 -3.86
N ARG A 13 3.30 -0.89 -2.67
CA ARG A 13 3.74 0.36 -2.04
C ARG A 13 4.37 0.11 -0.68
N SER A 14 5.24 1.03 -0.27
CA SER A 14 5.81 1.05 1.08
C SER A 14 4.83 1.72 2.04
N VAL A 15 4.71 1.18 3.27
CA VAL A 15 3.97 1.87 4.35
C VAL A 15 4.64 3.16 4.81
N GLU A 16 5.92 3.36 4.49
CA GLU A 16 6.69 4.56 4.86
C GLU A 16 6.59 5.66 3.80
N ASP A 17 6.26 5.30 2.56
CA ASP A 17 6.09 6.22 1.44
C ASP A 17 4.93 5.74 0.54
N PRO A 18 3.67 5.80 1.04
CA PRO A 18 2.52 5.37 0.24
C PRO A 18 2.26 6.31 -0.94
N GLY A 19 2.72 7.57 -0.88
CA GLY A 19 2.44 8.57 -1.91
C GLY A 19 1.05 9.20 -1.83
N GLY A 20 0.73 10.12 -2.74
CA GLY A 20 -0.62 10.69 -2.88
C GLY A 20 -1.13 11.54 -1.71
N GLY A 21 -0.28 11.85 -0.73
CA GLY A 21 -0.69 12.53 0.51
C GLY A 21 -1.37 11.61 1.53
N TYR A 22 -1.32 10.29 1.32
CA TYR A 22 -1.82 9.30 2.27
C TYR A 22 -0.80 9.00 3.37
N ILE A 23 -1.29 8.47 4.48
CA ILE A 23 -0.48 7.89 5.56
C ILE A 23 -0.94 6.46 5.84
N CYS A 24 -0.08 5.63 6.44
CA CYS A 24 -0.41 4.25 6.78
C CYS A 24 -0.44 4.05 8.29
N ASP A 25 -1.59 3.61 8.80
CA ASP A 25 -1.74 3.06 10.14
C ASP A 25 -1.62 1.53 10.05
N VAL A 26 -0.69 0.96 10.80
CA VAL A 26 -0.32 -0.46 10.69
C VAL A 26 -0.64 -1.21 11.98
N ASP A 27 -1.42 -2.27 11.86
CA ASP A 27 -1.64 -3.27 12.91
C ASP A 27 -0.79 -4.51 12.61
N LEU A 28 0.27 -4.70 13.40
CA LEU A 28 1.21 -5.79 13.22
C LEU A 28 0.65 -7.17 13.59
N PRO A 29 -0.01 -7.36 14.75
CA PRO A 29 -0.71 -8.60 15.07
C PRO A 29 -1.69 -9.05 13.97
N ALA A 30 -2.49 -8.12 13.43
CA ALA A 30 -3.48 -8.42 12.39
C ALA A 30 -2.89 -8.49 10.97
N ARG A 31 -1.62 -8.07 10.79
CA ARG A 31 -0.99 -7.88 9.47
C ARG A 31 -1.83 -6.99 8.57
N TYR A 32 -2.28 -5.85 9.11
CA TYR A 32 -3.24 -4.97 8.47
C TYR A 32 -2.64 -3.58 8.27
N VAL A 33 -3.01 -2.95 7.15
CA VAL A 33 -2.67 -1.56 6.80
C VAL A 33 -3.96 -0.82 6.50
N ALA A 34 -4.24 0.21 7.29
CA ALA A 34 -5.21 1.25 6.96
C ALA A 34 -4.47 2.41 6.27
N VAL A 35 -4.83 2.67 5.02
CA VAL A 35 -4.36 3.83 4.27
C VAL A 35 -5.34 4.97 4.50
N MET A 36 -4.85 6.03 5.12
CA MET A 36 -5.65 7.15 5.60
C MET A 36 -5.40 8.42 4.78
N GLN A 37 -6.47 9.17 4.50
CA GLN A 37 -6.41 10.54 4.00
C GLN A 37 -6.97 11.47 5.07
N GLY A 38 -6.10 12.07 5.87
CA GLY A 38 -6.52 12.75 7.09
C GLY A 38 -7.21 11.76 8.04
N SER A 39 -8.50 11.98 8.34
CA SER A 39 -9.31 11.10 9.21
C SER A 39 -10.16 10.08 8.44
N ILE A 40 -10.04 10.01 7.12
CA ILE A 40 -10.85 9.12 6.27
C ILE A 40 -10.03 7.88 5.92
N LEU A 41 -10.60 6.70 6.14
CA LEU A 41 -10.04 5.44 5.65
C LEU A 41 -10.27 5.36 4.14
N ALA A 42 -9.18 5.41 3.37
CA ALA A 42 -9.21 5.37 1.92
C ALA A 42 -9.06 3.95 1.37
N HIS A 43 -8.21 3.12 2.00
CA HIS A 43 -7.95 1.76 1.56
C HIS A 43 -7.47 0.86 2.68
N GLU A 44 -7.78 -0.42 2.56
CA GLU A 44 -7.41 -1.47 3.50
C GLU A 44 -6.58 -2.53 2.77
N ALA A 45 -5.46 -2.92 3.36
CA ALA A 45 -4.57 -3.89 2.74
C ALA A 45 -3.90 -4.82 3.75
N THR A 46 -3.42 -5.95 3.26
CA THR A 46 -2.57 -6.87 4.02
C THR A 46 -1.15 -6.35 4.08
N LEU A 47 -0.57 -6.31 5.28
CA LEU A 47 0.85 -6.03 5.50
C LEU A 47 1.72 -7.24 5.15
N TYR A 48 2.72 -6.98 4.33
CA TYR A 48 3.87 -7.85 4.07
C TYR A 48 5.12 -7.19 4.62
N LYS A 49 5.84 -7.83 5.54
CA LYS A 49 6.99 -7.20 6.21
C LYS A 49 8.17 -7.02 5.26
N THR A 50 8.29 -7.90 4.27
CA THR A 50 9.39 -7.93 3.30
C THR A 50 8.88 -8.26 1.91
N LEU A 51 9.67 -7.93 0.87
CA LEU A 51 9.36 -8.35 -0.51
C LEU A 51 9.33 -9.88 -0.66
N THR A 52 10.16 -10.61 0.09
CA THR A 52 10.11 -12.07 0.11
C THR A 52 8.78 -12.61 0.64
N ASP A 53 8.12 -11.91 1.58
CA ASP A 53 6.79 -12.29 2.04
C ASP A 53 5.72 -12.01 0.98
N VAL A 54 5.89 -10.96 0.17
CA VAL A 54 5.04 -10.66 -0.98
C VAL A 54 5.16 -11.76 -2.04
N GLU A 55 6.39 -12.15 -2.38
CA GLU A 55 6.65 -13.24 -3.33
C GLU A 55 6.08 -14.58 -2.86
N LYS A 56 6.24 -14.92 -1.57
CA LYS A 56 5.64 -16.13 -0.97
C LYS A 56 4.12 -16.12 -1.01
N ALA A 57 3.50 -14.94 -1.01
CA ALA A 57 2.05 -14.80 -1.20
C ALA A 57 1.62 -14.93 -2.67
N GLY A 58 2.55 -15.15 -3.59
CA GLY A 58 2.28 -15.31 -5.02
C GLY A 58 2.01 -13.99 -5.75
N ILE A 59 2.30 -12.86 -5.10
CA ILE A 59 2.06 -11.53 -5.65
C ILE A 59 3.22 -11.14 -6.58
N LYS A 60 2.88 -10.75 -7.80
CA LYS A 60 3.81 -10.31 -8.85
C LYS A 60 3.52 -8.85 -9.25
N ALA A 61 3.72 -7.93 -8.32
CA ALA A 61 3.60 -6.50 -8.56
C ALA A 61 4.95 -5.81 -8.36
N GLU A 62 5.17 -4.75 -9.12
CA GLU A 62 6.35 -3.90 -8.95
C GLU A 62 6.18 -2.96 -7.76
N VAL A 63 7.29 -2.70 -7.07
CA VAL A 63 7.34 -1.65 -6.04
C VAL A 63 7.36 -0.30 -6.75
N VAL A 64 6.38 0.55 -6.46
CA VAL A 64 6.34 1.91 -6.99
C VAL A 64 6.78 2.92 -5.92
N PRO A 65 7.48 4.01 -6.30
CA PRO A 65 7.81 5.10 -5.37
C PRO A 65 6.55 5.89 -4.99
N GLY A 66 6.56 6.63 -3.89
CA GLY A 66 5.43 7.48 -3.49
C GLY A 66 5.10 8.61 -4.47
N SER A 67 6.02 8.94 -5.38
CA SER A 67 5.73 9.85 -6.50
C SER A 67 4.86 9.23 -7.59
N HIS A 68 4.66 7.90 -7.59
CA HIS A 68 3.74 7.23 -8.50
C HIS A 68 2.30 7.59 -8.11
N PRO A 69 1.50 8.15 -9.04
CA PRO A 69 0.13 8.53 -8.77
C PRO A 69 -0.69 7.39 -8.16
N TRP A 70 -1.67 7.75 -7.35
CA TRP A 70 -2.76 6.84 -6.98
C TRP A 70 -3.89 7.02 -7.97
N GLY A 71 -4.59 5.92 -8.27
CA GLY A 71 -5.62 5.88 -9.29
C GLY A 71 -5.02 5.84 -10.69
N SER A 72 -5.84 5.35 -11.62
CA SER A 72 -5.53 5.38 -13.04
C SER A 72 -6.45 6.37 -13.76
N LYS A 73 -6.09 6.75 -15.01
CA LYS A 73 -6.99 7.54 -15.88
C LYS A 73 -8.36 6.90 -16.09
N ARG A 74 -8.51 5.60 -15.82
CA ARG A 74 -9.81 4.91 -15.91
C ARG A 74 -10.76 5.30 -14.78
N ASP A 75 -10.22 5.82 -13.68
CA ASP A 75 -10.97 6.19 -12.49
C ASP A 75 -11.37 7.69 -12.51
N GLY A 76 -11.00 8.42 -13.57
CA GLY A 76 -11.48 9.78 -13.85
C GLY A 76 -10.71 10.92 -13.17
N PHE A 77 -9.51 10.66 -12.66
CA PHE A 77 -8.61 11.65 -12.04
C PHE A 77 -7.77 12.45 -13.05
#